data_AF-A0A7W8JM47-F1
#
_entry.id   AF-A0A7W8JM47-F1
#
_cell.length_a   1.000
_cell.length_b   1.000
_cell.length_c   1.000
_cell.angle_alpha   90.00
_cell.angle_beta   90.00
_cell.angle_gamma   90.00
#
_symmetry.space_group_name_H-M   'P 1'
#
loop_
_entity.id
_entity.type
_entity.pdbx_description
1 polymer ?
#
loop_
_entity_poly.entity_id
_entity_poly.type
_entity_poly.pdbx_seq_one_letter_code
_entity_poly.pdbx_strand_id
1 'polypeptide(L)'
;MSTSITGHKCKNGKDNIGHPSHMKELSDQLAAKIVDAVLEERCASEEGMRRYRPLLEERAQRIVARFAADPGEDSRSNDDPLDQIHALFRLADTIVKNELSSNRYPKQACPDDGGCIMCCTHMQIALSVQEAAIIARALLELTEAEKAEIAHRLPSLGKSGPGSRCGLLGEQGLCTLYAARPINCRTHRSCSIAACEDRVRRGRNAGEEVVFAYPFDDLIRKSFHHAVQPNRTPHFLEMNTFLSSVLHDDERLSAWASDQMPAENDAWRPIPCRTNKQKRGSGLT
;
A
#
# COMPACT_ATOMS: atom_id res chain seq x y z
N MET A 1 45.72 42.79 35.17
CA MET A 1 44.82 43.76 34.51
C MET A 1 44.34 43.15 33.21
N SER A 2 43.02 43.07 33.06
CA SER A 2 42.22 42.87 31.83
C SER A 2 42.54 41.70 30.91
N THR A 3 41.71 40.65 30.97
CA THR A 3 41.39 39.79 29.83
C THR A 3 39.91 39.94 29.50
N SER A 4 39.64 40.46 28.29
CA SER A 4 38.33 40.75 27.73
C SER A 4 37.50 39.49 27.49
N ILE A 5 36.22 39.57 27.85
CA ILE A 5 35.16 38.61 27.49
C ILE A 5 34.53 39.11 26.18
N THR A 6 34.71 38.37 25.09
CA THR A 6 34.03 38.63 23.81
C THR A 6 32.74 37.82 23.74
N GLY A 7 31.60 38.51 23.82
CA GLY A 7 30.27 37.93 23.72
C GLY A 7 29.99 37.35 22.33
N HIS A 8 29.63 36.06 22.30
CA HIS A 8 29.05 35.41 21.14
C HIS A 8 27.58 35.82 20.98
N LYS A 9 27.28 36.61 19.93
CA LYS A 9 25.91 36.86 19.48
C LYS A 9 25.37 35.60 18.80
N CYS A 10 24.44 34.90 19.45
CA CYS A 10 23.55 33.95 18.79
C CYS A 10 22.72 34.69 17.74
N LYS A 11 23.00 34.45 16.45
CA LYS A 11 22.11 34.84 15.36
C LYS A 11 20.97 33.83 15.32
N ASN A 12 19.80 34.23 15.76
CA ASN A 12 18.56 33.51 15.49
C ASN A 12 18.35 33.47 13.97
N GLY A 13 18.66 32.33 13.36
CA GLY A 13 18.23 32.02 12.00
C GLY A 13 16.70 31.94 12.00
N LYS A 14 16.05 32.93 11.40
CA LYS A 14 14.66 32.79 11.00
C LYS A 14 14.65 31.80 9.85
N ASP A 15 14.36 30.55 10.15
CA ASP A 15 14.15 29.54 9.13
C ASP A 15 13.01 30.01 8.22
N ASN A 16 13.31 30.01 6.92
CA ASN A 16 12.38 30.31 5.85
C ASN A 16 11.18 29.36 5.98
N ILE A 17 10.09 29.86 6.57
CA ILE A 17 8.78 29.21 6.45
C ILE A 17 8.46 29.20 4.95
N GLY A 18 8.50 28.02 4.35
CA GLY A 18 8.47 27.82 2.91
C GLY A 18 7.33 28.58 2.23
N HIS A 19 7.67 29.37 1.22
CA HIS A 19 6.69 30.10 0.42
C HIS A 19 5.68 29.09 -0.18
N PRO A 20 4.36 29.32 -0.12
CA PRO A 20 3.35 28.39 -0.63
C PRO A 20 3.55 27.91 -2.08
N SER A 21 4.25 28.68 -2.90
CA SER A 21 4.65 28.32 -4.27
C SER A 21 5.62 27.13 -4.31
N HIS A 22 6.57 27.06 -3.37
CA HIS A 22 7.58 26.02 -3.32
C HIS A 22 6.99 24.65 -2.92
N MET A 23 6.04 24.63 -1.97
CA MET A 23 5.37 23.38 -1.58
C MET A 23 4.50 22.81 -2.70
N LYS A 24 3.84 23.69 -3.46
CA LYS A 24 3.08 23.29 -4.64
C LYS A 24 4.00 22.69 -5.71
N GLU A 25 5.13 23.34 -5.98
CA GLU A 25 6.11 22.85 -6.96
C GLU A 25 6.65 21.47 -6.59
N LEU A 26 7.02 21.24 -5.32
CA LEU A 26 7.44 19.92 -4.83
C LEU A 26 6.34 18.86 -4.97
N SER A 27 5.09 19.22 -4.68
CA SER A 27 3.94 18.32 -4.82
C SER A 27 3.69 17.94 -6.28
N ASP A 28 3.79 18.90 -7.20
CA ASP A 28 3.63 18.70 -8.64
C ASP A 28 4.76 17.80 -9.19
N GLN A 29 6.01 18.02 -8.75
CA GLN A 29 7.16 17.17 -9.11
C GLN A 29 6.99 15.73 -8.59
N LEU A 30 6.54 15.56 -7.34
CA LEU A 30 6.29 14.23 -6.77
C LEU A 30 5.15 13.52 -7.51
N ALA A 31 4.08 14.21 -7.84
CA ALA A 31 2.97 13.65 -8.62
C ALA A 31 3.45 13.16 -9.99
N ALA A 32 4.25 13.95 -10.71
CA ALA A 32 4.83 13.54 -12.00
C ALA A 32 5.71 12.29 -11.87
N LYS A 33 6.59 12.25 -10.86
CA LYS A 33 7.44 11.08 -10.57
C LYS A 33 6.62 9.81 -10.31
N ILE A 34 5.52 9.93 -9.55
CA ILE A 34 4.63 8.80 -9.27
C ILE A 34 3.95 8.33 -10.55
N VAL A 35 3.47 9.25 -11.39
CA VAL A 35 2.83 8.91 -12.68
C VAL A 35 3.81 8.17 -13.58
N ASP A 36 5.04 8.66 -13.72
CA ASP A 36 6.07 8.01 -14.54
C ASP A 36 6.32 6.57 -14.09
N ALA A 37 6.50 6.36 -12.78
CA ALA A 37 6.68 5.03 -12.22
C ALA A 37 5.49 4.08 -12.50
N VAL A 38 4.25 4.58 -12.40
CA VAL A 38 3.05 3.78 -12.71
C VAL A 38 2.96 3.45 -14.19
N LEU A 39 3.25 4.41 -15.07
CA LEU A 39 3.21 4.21 -16.51
C LEU A 39 4.27 3.20 -16.97
N GLU A 40 5.49 3.29 -16.46
CA GLU A 40 6.57 2.34 -16.74
C GLU A 40 6.22 0.90 -16.33
N GLU A 41 5.54 0.74 -15.19
CA GLU A 41 5.13 -0.57 -14.67
C GLU A 41 3.95 -1.18 -15.44
N ARG A 42 2.98 -0.35 -15.85
CA ARG A 42 1.68 -0.81 -16.36
C ARG A 42 1.55 -0.74 -17.89
N CYS A 43 2.27 0.15 -18.56
CA CYS A 43 2.14 0.34 -20.00
C CYS A 43 3.23 -0.42 -20.76
N ALA A 44 2.81 -1.33 -21.65
CA ALA A 44 3.72 -2.06 -22.52
C ALA A 44 4.18 -1.26 -23.76
N SER A 45 3.67 -0.03 -23.96
CA SER A 45 3.93 0.78 -25.16
C SER A 45 3.89 2.28 -24.85
N GLU A 46 4.65 3.06 -25.61
CA GLU A 46 4.65 4.53 -25.53
C GLU A 46 3.26 5.13 -25.81
N GLU A 47 2.51 4.56 -26.75
CA GLU A 47 1.16 5.02 -27.06
C GLU A 47 0.21 4.81 -25.87
N GLY A 48 0.33 3.68 -25.17
CA GLY A 48 -0.35 3.47 -23.90
C GLY A 48 0.02 4.53 -22.86
N MET A 49 1.31 4.82 -22.71
CA MET A 49 1.78 5.86 -21.78
C MET A 49 1.19 7.23 -22.11
N ARG A 50 1.22 7.64 -23.39
CA ARG A 50 0.67 8.91 -23.87
C ARG A 50 -0.83 9.00 -23.60
N ARG A 51 -1.58 7.91 -23.82
CA ARG A 51 -3.02 7.85 -23.60
C ARG A 51 -3.39 7.96 -22.11
N TYR A 52 -2.66 7.29 -21.23
CA TYR A 52 -3.01 7.21 -19.81
C TYR A 52 -2.45 8.37 -18.98
N ARG A 53 -1.33 8.99 -19.40
CA ARG A 53 -0.66 10.06 -18.65
C ARG A 53 -1.60 11.18 -18.18
N PRO A 54 -2.40 11.84 -19.04
CA PRO A 54 -3.27 12.93 -18.58
C PRO A 54 -4.30 12.49 -17.54
N LEU A 55 -4.78 11.24 -17.62
CA LEU A 55 -5.74 10.67 -16.68
C LEU A 55 -5.11 10.41 -15.30
N LEU A 56 -3.81 10.15 -15.25
CA LEU A 56 -3.07 9.85 -14.02
C LEU A 56 -2.52 11.13 -13.38
N GLU A 57 -2.05 12.11 -14.15
CA GLU A 57 -1.45 13.34 -13.64
C GLU A 57 -2.41 14.13 -12.74
N GLU A 58 -3.62 14.42 -13.24
CA GLU A 58 -4.63 15.14 -12.47
C GLU A 58 -5.00 14.41 -11.17
N ARG A 59 -5.05 13.08 -11.22
CA ARG A 59 -5.35 12.23 -10.05
C ARG A 59 -4.19 12.22 -9.06
N ALA A 60 -2.97 12.03 -9.54
CA ALA A 60 -1.77 12.00 -8.72
C ALA A 60 -1.58 13.33 -8.00
N GLN A 61 -1.77 14.46 -8.68
CA GLN A 61 -1.71 15.80 -8.08
C GLN A 61 -2.69 15.93 -6.92
N ARG A 62 -3.96 15.52 -7.10
CA ARG A 62 -4.94 15.54 -6.01
C ARG A 62 -4.56 14.64 -4.84
N ILE A 63 -4.10 13.43 -5.12
CA ILE A 63 -3.73 12.46 -4.07
C ILE A 63 -2.53 12.99 -3.27
N VAL A 64 -1.47 13.41 -3.95
CA VAL A 64 -0.26 13.97 -3.33
C VAL A 64 -0.58 15.23 -2.54
N ALA A 65 -1.37 16.15 -3.10
CA ALA A 65 -1.79 17.37 -2.40
C ALA A 65 -2.56 17.06 -1.11
N ARG A 66 -3.39 16.01 -1.09
CA ARG A 66 -4.08 15.57 0.14
C ARG A 66 -3.11 15.06 1.19
N PHE A 67 -2.14 14.22 0.82
CA PHE A 67 -1.10 13.76 1.75
C PHE A 67 -0.21 14.89 2.26
N ALA A 68 0.06 15.91 1.43
CA ALA A 68 0.85 17.07 1.82
C ALA A 68 0.09 18.04 2.74
N ALA A 69 -1.22 18.19 2.54
CA ALA A 69 -2.05 19.11 3.31
C ALA A 69 -2.48 18.55 4.67
N ASP A 70 -2.65 17.24 4.77
CA ASP A 70 -3.08 16.55 5.99
C ASP A 70 -2.02 15.51 6.39
N PRO A 71 -0.90 15.93 6.99
CA PRO A 71 0.08 14.99 7.56
C PRO A 71 -0.45 14.26 8.80
N GLY A 72 -1.74 14.42 9.15
CA GLY A 72 -2.38 13.98 10.38
C GLY A 72 -2.47 15.14 11.37
N GLU A 73 -3.50 15.97 11.27
CA GLU A 73 -3.68 17.16 12.14
C GLU A 73 -3.73 16.84 13.66
N ASP A 74 -4.01 15.60 14.05
CA ASP A 74 -3.95 15.13 15.45
C ASP A 74 -2.53 14.82 15.96
N SER A 75 -1.49 14.90 15.11
CA SER A 75 -0.13 14.46 15.45
C SER A 75 0.69 15.47 16.25
N ARG A 76 0.11 16.61 16.66
CA ARG A 76 0.82 17.64 17.44
C ARG A 76 1.07 17.23 18.90
N SER A 77 0.64 16.04 19.33
CA SER A 77 0.85 15.55 20.70
C SER A 77 1.32 14.11 20.84
N ASN A 78 1.47 13.32 19.77
CA ASN A 78 2.01 11.96 19.85
C ASN A 78 3.31 11.86 19.04
N ASP A 79 4.44 11.74 19.76
CA ASP A 79 5.79 11.54 19.20
C ASP A 79 6.00 10.14 18.60
N ASP A 80 4.96 9.29 18.52
CA ASP A 80 5.06 7.93 17.98
C ASP A 80 4.99 7.95 16.43
N PRO A 81 6.07 7.60 15.72
CA PRO A 81 6.07 7.50 14.26
C PRO A 81 4.99 6.57 13.71
N LEU A 82 4.60 5.53 14.46
CA LEU A 82 3.58 4.59 14.03
C LEU A 82 2.18 5.19 14.04
N ASP A 83 1.89 6.13 14.95
CA ASP A 83 0.62 6.86 14.96
C ASP A 83 0.49 7.76 13.74
N GLN A 84 1.60 8.37 13.29
CA GLN A 84 1.65 9.12 12.04
C GLN A 84 1.41 8.21 10.83
N ILE A 85 2.06 7.04 10.78
CA ILE A 85 1.83 6.03 9.73
C ILE A 85 0.35 5.60 9.71
N HIS A 86 -0.23 5.35 10.88
CA HIS A 86 -1.65 5.02 11.02
C HIS A 86 -2.56 6.15 10.51
N ALA A 87 -2.26 7.42 10.83
CA ALA A 87 -3.01 8.57 10.36
C ALA A 87 -2.96 8.68 8.82
N LEU A 88 -1.77 8.58 8.23
CA LEU A 88 -1.58 8.60 6.78
C LEU A 88 -2.29 7.41 6.10
N PHE A 89 -2.32 6.24 6.74
CA PHE A 89 -3.05 5.09 6.23
C PHE A 89 -4.57 5.28 6.28
N ARG A 90 -5.11 5.90 7.34
CA ARG A 90 -6.54 6.30 7.39
C ARG A 90 -6.87 7.35 6.33
N LEU A 91 -5.96 8.28 6.06
CA LEU A 91 -6.10 9.22 4.96
C LEU A 91 -6.12 8.49 3.61
N ALA A 92 -5.24 7.51 3.40
CA ALA A 92 -5.26 6.66 2.21
C ALA A 92 -6.61 5.95 2.04
N ASP A 93 -7.13 5.32 3.09
CA ASP A 93 -8.47 4.69 3.08
C ASP A 93 -9.58 5.69 2.72
N THR A 94 -9.50 6.90 3.27
CA THR A 94 -10.47 7.97 2.99
C THR A 94 -10.38 8.43 1.52
N ILE A 95 -9.17 8.54 0.96
CA ILE A 95 -8.98 8.85 -0.46
C ILE A 95 -9.56 7.73 -1.33
N VAL A 96 -9.30 6.46 -0.99
CA VAL A 96 -9.90 5.30 -1.67
C VAL A 96 -11.42 5.41 -1.65
N LYS A 97 -12.04 5.49 -0.46
CA LYS A 97 -13.50 5.56 -0.32
C LYS A 97 -14.12 6.71 -1.11
N ASN A 98 -13.54 7.90 -1.07
CA ASN A 98 -14.03 9.05 -1.83
C ASN A 98 -13.94 8.84 -3.34
N GLU A 99 -12.84 8.25 -3.82
CA GLU A 99 -12.70 7.94 -5.24
C GLU A 99 -13.71 6.87 -5.66
N LEU A 100 -13.83 5.79 -4.88
CA LEU A 100 -14.70 4.65 -5.16
C LEU A 100 -16.19 4.99 -5.10
N SER A 101 -16.60 5.89 -4.21
CA SER A 101 -17.98 6.36 -4.08
C SER A 101 -18.38 7.40 -5.11
N SER A 102 -17.44 7.91 -5.90
CA SER A 102 -17.77 8.84 -6.98
C SER A 102 -18.58 8.13 -8.08
N ASN A 103 -19.49 8.87 -8.74
CA ASN A 103 -20.27 8.39 -9.89
C ASN A 103 -19.42 7.98 -11.11
N ARG A 104 -18.08 8.00 -11.00
CA ARG A 104 -17.13 7.55 -12.02
C ARG A 104 -17.09 6.04 -12.16
N TYR A 105 -17.57 5.28 -11.17
CA TYR A 105 -17.41 3.84 -11.13
C TYR A 105 -18.74 3.11 -10.98
N PRO A 106 -18.89 1.95 -11.65
CA PRO A 106 -20.03 1.08 -11.41
C PRO A 106 -20.10 0.65 -9.96
N LYS A 107 -21.31 0.33 -9.49
CA LYS A 107 -21.53 -0.24 -8.16
C LYS A 107 -20.66 -1.49 -7.98
N GLN A 108 -19.97 -1.57 -6.85
CA GLN A 108 -19.19 -2.75 -6.49
C GLN A 108 -20.08 -3.97 -6.27
N ALA A 109 -19.56 -5.15 -6.62
CA ALA A 109 -20.25 -6.41 -6.44
C ALA A 109 -19.95 -7.07 -5.08
N CYS A 110 -18.83 -6.71 -4.47
CA CYS A 110 -18.54 -7.12 -3.10
C CYS A 110 -19.58 -6.51 -2.14
N PRO A 111 -19.92 -7.19 -1.03
CA PRO A 111 -20.70 -6.59 0.05
C PRO A 111 -20.05 -5.30 0.56
N ASP A 112 -20.89 -4.36 1.01
CA ASP A 112 -20.46 -3.03 1.43
C ASP A 112 -19.32 -3.12 2.44
N ASP A 113 -18.18 -2.55 2.05
CA ASP A 113 -16.95 -2.50 2.85
C ASP A 113 -16.55 -3.86 3.44
N GLY A 114 -16.59 -4.98 2.71
CA GLY A 114 -16.18 -6.29 3.26
C GLY A 114 -14.93 -6.90 2.61
N GLY A 115 -14.64 -6.49 1.37
CA GLY A 115 -14.01 -7.44 0.45
C GLY A 115 -14.89 -8.68 0.32
N CYS A 116 -14.48 -9.67 -0.46
CA CYS A 116 -15.18 -10.96 -0.49
C CYS A 116 -14.17 -12.10 -0.60
N ILE A 117 -14.65 -13.32 -0.43
CA ILE A 117 -13.85 -14.54 -0.59
C ILE A 117 -13.04 -14.54 -1.90
N MET A 118 -13.60 -14.01 -2.99
CA MET A 118 -13.00 -14.09 -4.32
C MET A 118 -11.63 -13.43 -4.44
N CYS A 119 -11.44 -12.21 -3.88
CA CYS A 119 -10.12 -11.58 -3.90
C CYS A 119 -9.15 -12.27 -2.94
N CYS A 120 -9.66 -12.72 -1.79
CA CYS A 120 -8.89 -13.36 -0.74
C CYS A 120 -8.42 -14.79 -1.09
N THR A 121 -8.98 -15.43 -2.11
CA THR A 121 -8.58 -16.79 -2.54
C THR A 121 -7.75 -16.84 -3.81
N HIS A 122 -7.64 -15.74 -4.57
CA HIS A 122 -6.97 -15.76 -5.88
C HIS A 122 -5.91 -14.69 -6.10
N MET A 123 -5.94 -13.61 -5.35
CA MET A 123 -4.94 -12.56 -5.49
C MET A 123 -3.69 -12.88 -4.69
N GLN A 124 -2.55 -12.53 -5.28
CA GLN A 124 -1.36 -12.29 -4.48
C GLN A 124 -1.52 -10.92 -3.81
N ILE A 125 -1.66 -10.93 -2.49
CA ILE A 125 -1.79 -9.70 -1.70
C ILE A 125 -0.38 -9.24 -1.34
N ALA A 126 -0.03 -8.04 -1.80
CA ALA A 126 1.25 -7.41 -1.52
C ALA A 126 1.05 -6.16 -0.67
N LEU A 127 1.79 -6.07 0.43
CA LEU A 127 1.75 -4.97 1.38
C LEU A 127 3.14 -4.36 1.52
N SER A 128 3.21 -3.05 1.68
CA SER A 128 4.45 -2.37 2.05
C SER A 128 4.85 -2.72 3.47
N VAL A 129 6.10 -2.46 3.80
CA VAL A 129 6.63 -2.52 5.17
C VAL A 129 5.75 -1.76 6.18
N GLN A 130 5.30 -0.56 5.82
CA GLN A 130 4.51 0.30 6.69
C GLN A 130 3.11 -0.28 6.92
N GLU A 131 2.51 -0.87 5.88
CA GLU A 131 1.26 -1.62 6.00
C GLU A 131 1.42 -2.89 6.85
N ALA A 132 2.58 -3.53 6.80
CA ALA A 132 2.90 -4.68 7.65
C ALA A 132 2.99 -4.29 9.12
N ALA A 133 3.58 -3.14 9.46
CA ALA A 133 3.59 -2.61 10.82
C ALA A 133 2.17 -2.34 11.36
N ILE A 134 1.29 -1.75 10.53
CA ILE A 134 -0.13 -1.55 10.88
C ILE A 134 -0.84 -2.88 11.18
N ILE A 135 -0.61 -3.91 10.35
CA ILE A 135 -1.20 -5.23 10.56
C ILE A 135 -0.61 -5.90 11.79
N ALA A 136 0.69 -5.78 12.05
CA ALA A 136 1.32 -6.31 13.25
C ALA A 136 0.70 -5.71 14.53
N ARG A 137 0.44 -4.39 14.55
CA ARG A 137 -0.24 -3.75 15.66
C ARG A 137 -1.66 -4.31 15.86
N ALA A 138 -2.42 -4.46 14.77
CA ALA A 138 -3.75 -5.06 14.84
C ALA A 138 -3.73 -6.54 15.25
N LEU A 139 -2.67 -7.28 14.93
CA LEU A 139 -2.48 -8.66 15.39
C LEU A 139 -2.16 -8.75 16.88
N LEU A 140 -1.45 -7.77 17.46
CA LEU A 140 -1.20 -7.71 18.91
C LEU A 140 -2.48 -7.51 19.73
N GLU A 141 -3.51 -6.89 19.13
CA GLU A 141 -4.81 -6.69 19.78
C GLU A 141 -5.66 -7.97 19.82
N LEU A 142 -5.27 -9.01 19.07
CA LEU A 142 -5.97 -10.29 19.04
C LEU A 142 -5.57 -11.20 20.20
N THR A 143 -6.50 -12.04 20.62
CA THR A 143 -6.22 -13.15 21.55
C THR A 143 -5.37 -14.23 20.89
N GLU A 144 -4.68 -15.04 21.70
CA GLU A 144 -3.89 -16.18 21.22
C GLU A 144 -4.72 -17.19 20.42
N ALA A 145 -5.99 -17.39 20.79
CA ALA A 145 -6.91 -18.25 20.05
C ALA A 145 -7.21 -17.71 18.65
N GLU A 146 -7.41 -16.40 18.52
CA GLU A 146 -7.65 -15.75 17.22
C GLU A 146 -6.39 -15.78 16.33
N LYS A 147 -5.21 -15.54 16.91
CA LYS A 147 -3.93 -15.68 16.19
C LYS A 147 -3.71 -17.12 15.71
N ALA A 148 -3.98 -18.11 16.57
CA ALA A 148 -3.86 -19.52 16.21
C ALA A 148 -4.82 -19.90 15.07
N GLU A 149 -6.04 -19.36 15.05
CA GLU A 149 -6.99 -19.57 13.96
C GLU A 149 -6.51 -18.93 12.65
N ILE A 150 -5.89 -17.74 12.68
CA ILE A 150 -5.24 -17.18 11.49
C ILE A 150 -4.10 -18.09 11.02
N ALA A 151 -3.24 -18.55 11.94
CA ALA A 151 -2.12 -19.42 11.63
C ALA A 151 -2.57 -20.75 10.99
N HIS A 152 -3.66 -21.34 11.50
CA HIS A 152 -4.24 -22.58 10.96
C HIS A 152 -4.72 -22.43 9.51
N ARG A 153 -5.21 -21.23 9.14
CA ARG A 153 -5.70 -20.92 7.79
C ARG A 153 -4.59 -20.60 6.79
N LEU A 154 -3.36 -20.36 7.23
CA LEU A 154 -2.25 -20.04 6.33
C LEU A 154 -1.90 -21.23 5.43
N PRO A 155 -1.59 -20.99 4.14
CA PRO A 155 -1.03 -22.03 3.30
C PRO A 155 0.31 -22.49 3.86
N SER A 156 0.66 -23.76 3.65
CA SER A 156 2.00 -24.27 3.99
C SER A 156 3.08 -23.39 3.36
N LEU A 157 4.15 -23.10 4.11
CA LEU A 157 5.30 -22.30 3.64
C LEU A 157 5.77 -22.74 2.25
N GLY A 158 5.95 -21.78 1.34
CA GLY A 158 6.33 -22.03 -0.06
C GLY A 158 5.16 -22.29 -1.02
N LYS A 159 3.91 -22.39 -0.52
CA LYS A 159 2.69 -22.43 -1.35
C LYS A 159 1.92 -21.11 -1.36
N SER A 160 2.49 -20.05 -0.78
CA SER A 160 1.94 -18.69 -0.86
C SER A 160 2.12 -18.13 -2.26
N GLY A 161 1.06 -17.54 -2.83
CA GLY A 161 1.09 -16.99 -4.17
C GLY A 161 -0.30 -16.78 -4.79
N PRO A 162 -0.38 -16.39 -6.07
CA PRO A 162 -1.67 -16.28 -6.75
C PRO A 162 -2.45 -17.61 -6.65
N GLY A 163 -3.68 -17.56 -6.14
CA GLY A 163 -4.50 -18.77 -5.90
C GLY A 163 -4.41 -19.34 -4.48
N SER A 164 -3.53 -18.83 -3.61
CA SER A 164 -3.53 -19.21 -2.19
C SER A 164 -4.59 -18.42 -1.42
N ARG A 165 -5.31 -19.11 -0.53
CA ARG A 165 -6.22 -18.46 0.43
C ARG A 165 -5.43 -17.56 1.38
N CYS A 166 -5.89 -16.34 1.57
CA CYS A 166 -5.35 -15.42 2.57
C CYS A 166 -5.69 -15.91 3.98
N GLY A 167 -4.71 -15.97 4.88
CA GLY A 167 -4.92 -16.42 6.27
C GLY A 167 -5.92 -15.57 7.05
N LEU A 168 -6.13 -14.31 6.65
CA LEU A 168 -7.08 -13.40 7.28
C LEU A 168 -8.54 -13.65 6.86
N LEU A 169 -8.80 -14.49 5.84
CA LEU A 169 -10.16 -14.81 5.41
C LEU A 169 -10.84 -15.74 6.43
N GLY A 170 -11.80 -15.22 7.19
CA GLY A 170 -12.64 -15.96 8.13
C GLY A 170 -13.52 -17.02 7.46
N GLU A 171 -14.11 -17.88 8.26
CA GLU A 171 -15.03 -18.93 7.79
C GLU A 171 -16.31 -18.34 7.18
N GLN A 172 -16.72 -17.18 7.66
CA GLN A 172 -17.87 -16.42 7.18
C GLN A 172 -17.62 -15.75 5.81
N GLY A 173 -16.44 -15.97 5.22
CA GLY A 173 -16.06 -15.36 3.93
C GLY A 173 -15.66 -13.88 4.02
N LEU A 174 -15.43 -13.38 5.24
CA LEU A 174 -15.06 -11.99 5.53
C LEU A 174 -13.64 -11.90 6.10
N CYS A 175 -12.97 -10.76 5.91
CA CYS A 175 -11.65 -10.54 6.49
C CYS A 175 -11.75 -10.34 8.01
N THR A 176 -10.97 -11.11 8.76
CA THR A 176 -10.87 -11.02 10.24
C THR A 176 -10.12 -9.78 10.73
N LEU A 177 -9.28 -9.16 9.89
CA LEU A 177 -8.60 -7.89 10.16
C LEU A 177 -9.01 -6.81 9.16
N TYR A 178 -10.32 -6.59 9.04
CA TYR A 178 -10.88 -5.71 8.01
C TYR A 178 -10.32 -4.28 8.07
N ALA A 179 -10.24 -3.71 9.28
CA ALA A 179 -9.79 -2.33 9.51
C ALA A 179 -8.31 -2.10 9.17
N ALA A 180 -7.48 -3.16 9.19
CA ALA A 180 -6.05 -3.11 8.91
C ALA A 180 -5.68 -3.63 7.50
N ARG A 181 -6.67 -3.96 6.65
CA ARG A 181 -6.39 -4.47 5.28
C ARG A 181 -5.52 -3.50 4.48
N PRO A 182 -4.50 -3.97 3.76
CA PRO A 182 -3.63 -3.08 3.00
C PRO A 182 -4.38 -2.36 1.88
N ILE A 183 -3.80 -1.25 1.41
CA ILE A 183 -4.33 -0.37 0.37
C ILE A 183 -4.67 -1.17 -0.89
N ASN A 184 -3.83 -2.14 -1.27
CA ASN A 184 -4.09 -2.99 -2.44
C ASN A 184 -5.40 -3.81 -2.31
N CYS A 185 -5.77 -4.22 -1.11
CA CYS A 185 -7.05 -4.91 -0.84
C CYS A 185 -8.23 -3.94 -0.84
N ARG A 186 -8.01 -2.68 -0.46
CA ARG A 186 -9.06 -1.62 -0.44
C ARG A 186 -9.38 -1.11 -1.84
N THR A 187 -8.39 -1.05 -2.72
CA THR A 187 -8.53 -0.54 -4.08
C THR A 187 -8.97 -1.62 -5.05
N HIS A 188 -8.79 -2.90 -4.73
CA HIS A 188 -9.23 -4.00 -5.57
C HIS A 188 -10.75 -4.18 -5.51
N ARG A 189 -11.39 -4.12 -6.68
CA ARG A 189 -12.85 -4.18 -6.79
C ARG A 189 -13.29 -4.84 -8.09
N SER A 190 -14.46 -5.47 -8.03
CA SER A 190 -15.17 -6.01 -9.18
C SER A 190 -16.59 -5.46 -9.22
N CYS A 191 -17.15 -5.29 -10.40
CA CYS A 191 -18.58 -5.01 -10.59
C CYS A 191 -19.39 -6.26 -10.96
N SER A 192 -18.78 -7.46 -10.96
CA SER A 192 -19.47 -8.72 -11.24
C SER A 192 -18.94 -9.87 -10.37
N ILE A 193 -19.82 -10.46 -9.54
CA ILE A 193 -19.52 -11.69 -8.79
C ILE A 193 -19.27 -12.84 -9.77
N ALA A 194 -20.09 -12.99 -10.81
CA ALA A 194 -19.96 -14.07 -11.79
C ALA A 194 -18.58 -14.07 -12.48
N ALA A 195 -18.04 -12.89 -12.80
CA ALA A 195 -16.71 -12.82 -13.38
C ALA A 195 -15.59 -13.05 -12.37
N CYS A 196 -15.79 -12.67 -11.10
CA CYS A 196 -14.89 -13.08 -10.03
C CYS A 196 -14.86 -14.61 -9.90
N GLU A 197 -16.01 -15.27 -9.88
CA GLU A 197 -16.14 -16.74 -9.85
C GLU A 197 -15.49 -17.40 -11.07
N ASP A 198 -15.64 -16.81 -12.26
CA ASP A 198 -14.96 -17.32 -13.45
C ASP A 198 -13.44 -17.19 -13.35
N ARG A 199 -12.92 -16.09 -12.79
CA ARG A 199 -11.47 -15.94 -12.51
C ARG A 199 -10.96 -16.94 -11.47
N VAL A 200 -11.76 -17.21 -10.43
CA VAL A 200 -11.49 -18.25 -9.43
C VAL A 200 -11.37 -19.61 -10.10
N ARG A 201 -12.37 -19.97 -10.91
CA ARG A 201 -12.54 -21.31 -11.46
C ARG A 201 -11.60 -21.60 -12.64
N ARG A 202 -11.42 -20.62 -13.53
CA ARG A 202 -10.73 -20.79 -14.82
C ARG A 202 -9.38 -20.07 -14.87
N GLY A 203 -9.00 -19.37 -13.80
CA GLY A 203 -7.73 -18.65 -13.68
C GLY A 203 -7.81 -17.17 -14.07
N ARG A 204 -6.71 -16.43 -13.82
CA ARG A 204 -6.65 -14.95 -13.86
C ARG A 204 -7.06 -14.28 -15.18
N ASN A 205 -6.99 -15.00 -16.30
CA ASN A 205 -7.32 -14.48 -17.63
C ASN A 205 -8.75 -14.82 -18.07
N ALA A 206 -9.53 -15.47 -17.21
CA ALA A 206 -10.88 -15.89 -17.53
C ALA A 206 -11.94 -14.86 -17.07
N GLY A 207 -13.08 -14.88 -17.75
CA GLY A 207 -14.19 -13.94 -17.51
C GLY A 207 -13.96 -12.59 -18.19
N GLU A 208 -15.00 -11.77 -18.22
CA GLU A 208 -14.92 -10.39 -18.70
C GLU A 208 -13.96 -9.54 -17.82
N GLU A 209 -13.43 -8.46 -18.40
CA GLU A 209 -12.63 -7.48 -17.67
C GLU A 209 -13.53 -6.59 -16.80
N VAL A 210 -14.02 -7.16 -15.70
CA VAL A 210 -14.91 -6.47 -14.74
C VAL A 210 -14.26 -6.27 -13.37
N VAL A 211 -12.98 -6.67 -13.25
CA VAL A 211 -12.11 -6.34 -12.11
C VAL A 211 -11.33 -5.09 -12.45
N PHE A 212 -11.69 -3.98 -11.82
CA PHE A 212 -10.98 -2.72 -11.97
C PHE A 212 -9.71 -2.74 -11.12
N ALA A 213 -8.61 -3.24 -11.67
CA ALA A 213 -7.28 -2.83 -11.21
C ALA A 213 -6.91 -1.55 -11.95
N TYR A 214 -7.64 -0.47 -11.67
CA TYR A 214 -7.28 0.84 -12.22
C TYR A 214 -5.95 1.24 -11.60
N PRO A 215 -4.97 1.80 -12.35
CA PRO A 215 -3.66 2.27 -11.83
C PRO A 215 -3.73 3.26 -10.65
N PHE A 216 -4.94 3.63 -10.22
CA PHE A 216 -5.23 4.37 -9.01
C PHE A 216 -4.72 3.67 -7.74
N ASP A 217 -4.71 2.33 -7.70
CA ASP A 217 -4.14 1.60 -6.57
C ASP A 217 -2.66 1.95 -6.39
N ASP A 218 -1.89 1.91 -7.47
CA ASP A 218 -0.47 2.26 -7.44
C ASP A 218 -0.25 3.74 -7.14
N LEU A 219 -1.11 4.65 -7.63
CA LEU A 219 -1.03 6.08 -7.30
C LEU A 219 -1.15 6.30 -5.79
N ILE A 220 -2.14 5.70 -5.13
CA ILE A 220 -2.30 5.84 -3.67
C ILE A 220 -1.14 5.19 -2.94
N ARG A 221 -0.79 3.96 -3.30
CA ARG A 221 0.23 3.19 -2.58
C ARG A 221 1.59 3.87 -2.65
N LYS A 222 1.97 4.39 -3.83
CA LYS A 222 3.22 5.16 -4.01
C LYS A 222 3.15 6.52 -3.30
N SER A 223 2.01 7.21 -3.32
CA SER A 223 1.84 8.49 -2.60
C SER A 223 1.94 8.30 -1.08
N PHE A 224 1.26 7.29 -0.53
CA PHE A 224 1.37 6.90 0.88
C PHE A 224 2.82 6.57 1.24
N HIS A 225 3.50 5.76 0.44
CA HIS A 225 4.89 5.42 0.68
C HIS A 225 5.80 6.65 0.67
N HIS A 226 5.63 7.57 -0.27
CA HIS A 226 6.41 8.81 -0.30
C HIS A 226 6.09 9.75 0.87
N ALA A 227 4.85 9.76 1.36
CA ALA A 227 4.48 10.52 2.55
C ALA A 227 5.17 9.98 3.81
N VAL A 228 5.32 8.65 3.93
CA VAL A 228 6.02 8.04 5.08
C VAL A 228 7.55 8.05 4.91
N GLN A 229 8.06 7.74 3.71
CA GLN A 229 9.49 7.59 3.41
C GLN A 229 9.85 8.25 2.07
N PRO A 230 10.02 9.58 2.02
CA PRO A 230 10.14 10.36 0.77
C PRO A 230 11.34 9.97 -0.11
N ASN A 231 12.37 9.32 0.45
CA ASN A 231 13.63 9.01 -0.23
C ASN A 231 13.95 7.51 -0.31
N ARG A 232 12.97 6.63 -0.05
CA ARG A 232 13.17 5.18 -0.14
C ARG A 232 12.35 4.57 -1.26
N THR A 233 12.83 3.45 -1.78
CA THR A 233 12.04 2.61 -2.67
C THR A 233 11.13 1.74 -1.82
N PRO A 234 9.83 1.62 -2.12
CA PRO A 234 8.95 0.75 -1.37
C PRO A 234 9.37 -0.71 -1.50
N HIS A 235 9.54 -1.36 -0.36
CA HIS A 235 9.69 -2.81 -0.28
C HIS A 235 8.31 -3.43 0.00
N PHE A 236 7.93 -4.41 -0.83
CA PHE A 236 6.66 -5.10 -0.71
C PHE A 236 6.86 -6.55 -0.27
N LEU A 237 6.06 -6.95 0.69
CA LEU A 237 5.97 -8.30 1.22
C LEU A 237 4.76 -9.01 0.62
N GLU A 238 4.76 -10.34 0.65
CA GLU A 238 3.57 -11.13 0.36
C GLU A 238 2.84 -11.37 1.69
N MET A 239 1.52 -11.13 1.71
CA MET A 239 0.72 -11.16 2.94
C MET A 239 0.87 -12.46 3.73
N ASN A 240 0.66 -13.62 3.10
CA ASN A 240 0.70 -14.88 3.84
C ASN A 240 2.11 -15.18 4.37
N THR A 241 3.14 -14.83 3.60
CA THR A 241 4.55 -14.95 4.01
C THR A 241 4.85 -14.07 5.22
N PHE A 242 4.35 -12.83 5.22
CA PHE A 242 4.47 -11.94 6.37
C PHE A 242 3.75 -12.52 7.60
N LEU A 243 2.49 -12.93 7.47
CA LEU A 243 1.72 -13.53 8.55
C LEU A 243 2.40 -14.79 9.13
N SER A 244 2.86 -15.71 8.28
CA SER A 244 3.60 -16.90 8.72
C SER A 244 4.84 -16.54 9.53
N SER A 245 5.49 -15.43 9.19
CA SER A 245 6.74 -15.01 9.83
C SER A 245 6.55 -14.39 11.22
N VAL A 246 5.37 -13.83 11.52
CA VAL A 246 5.12 -13.10 12.77
C VAL A 246 4.19 -13.84 13.74
N LEU A 247 3.30 -14.72 13.26
CA LEU A 247 2.29 -15.37 14.12
C LEU A 247 2.84 -16.46 15.05
N HIS A 248 4.10 -16.86 14.89
CA HIS A 248 4.75 -17.87 15.73
C HIS A 248 5.91 -17.29 16.54
N ASP A 249 6.07 -15.97 16.55
CA ASP A 249 7.21 -15.27 17.12
C ASP A 249 6.75 -13.91 17.68
N ASP A 250 6.40 -13.90 18.96
CA ASP A 250 5.87 -12.71 19.66
C ASP A 250 6.88 -11.56 19.71
N GLU A 251 8.17 -11.86 19.78
CA GLU A 251 9.23 -10.84 19.74
C GLU A 251 9.25 -10.16 18.38
N ARG A 252 9.20 -10.95 17.30
CA ARG A 252 9.14 -10.42 15.94
C ARG A 252 7.85 -9.68 15.66
N LEU A 253 6.71 -10.18 16.14
CA LEU A 253 5.43 -9.48 16.02
C LEU A 253 5.50 -8.11 16.71
N SER A 254 6.04 -8.07 17.93
CA SER A 254 6.22 -6.83 18.71
C SER A 254 7.19 -5.85 18.03
N ALA A 255 8.27 -6.36 17.42
CA ALA A 255 9.22 -5.57 16.67
C ALA A 255 8.56 -4.90 15.45
N TRP A 256 7.77 -5.66 14.67
CA TRP A 256 6.99 -5.11 13.56
C TRP A 256 5.97 -4.07 14.02
N ALA A 257 5.28 -4.34 15.12
CA ALA A 257 4.27 -3.44 15.67
C ALA A 257 4.86 -2.18 16.32
N SER A 258 6.18 -2.08 16.45
CA SER A 258 6.90 -0.91 16.98
C SER A 258 7.75 -0.21 15.90
N ASP A 259 7.58 -0.58 14.63
CA ASP A 259 8.42 -0.13 13.49
C ASP A 259 9.93 -0.42 13.67
N GLN A 260 10.29 -1.34 14.56
CA GLN A 260 11.65 -1.79 14.81
C GLN A 260 11.99 -2.95 13.89
N MET A 261 12.00 -2.68 12.58
CA MET A 261 12.23 -3.73 11.61
C MET A 261 13.65 -4.32 11.70
N PRO A 262 13.82 -5.64 11.52
CA PRO A 262 15.13 -6.21 11.26
C PRO A 262 15.70 -5.63 9.96
N ALA A 263 17.00 -5.32 9.95
CA ALA A 263 17.68 -4.76 8.80
C ALA A 263 17.45 -5.61 7.54
N GLU A 264 17.33 -4.96 6.38
CA GLU A 264 16.96 -5.56 5.08
C GLU A 264 17.75 -6.83 4.68
N ASN A 265 18.94 -7.05 5.27
CA ASN A 265 19.84 -8.14 4.94
C ASN A 265 19.49 -9.50 5.60
N ASP A 266 18.69 -9.53 6.68
CA ASP A 266 18.64 -10.75 7.51
C ASP A 266 17.47 -11.70 7.23
N ALA A 267 16.46 -11.36 6.41
CA ALA A 267 15.25 -12.21 6.39
C ALA A 267 14.43 -12.33 5.10
N TRP A 268 14.73 -11.65 3.99
CA TRP A 268 13.70 -11.52 2.94
C TRP A 268 14.20 -11.80 1.53
N ARG A 269 13.58 -12.79 0.87
CA ARG A 269 13.59 -12.83 -0.60
C ARG A 269 12.51 -11.88 -1.08
N PRO A 270 12.85 -10.73 -1.71
CA PRO A 270 11.83 -9.86 -2.28
C PRO A 270 10.96 -10.65 -3.25
N ILE A 271 9.65 -10.38 -3.26
CA ILE A 271 8.83 -10.79 -4.40
C ILE A 271 9.45 -10.05 -5.60
N PRO A 272 9.92 -10.73 -6.65
CA PRO A 272 10.38 -10.03 -7.82
C PRO A 272 9.21 -9.17 -8.33
N CYS A 273 9.38 -7.84 -8.30
CA CYS A 273 8.53 -6.94 -9.06
C CYS A 273 8.53 -7.49 -10.49
N ARG A 274 7.35 -7.92 -10.97
CA ARG A 274 7.20 -8.45 -12.32
C ARG A 274 7.55 -7.32 -13.28
N THR A 275 8.79 -7.28 -13.75
CA THR A 275 9.06 -6.65 -15.04
C THR A 275 8.39 -7.53 -16.08
N ASN A 276 7.42 -6.97 -16.80
CA ASN A 276 6.69 -7.66 -17.85
C ASN A 276 7.58 -7.86 -19.11
N LYS A 277 8.84 -8.24 -18.93
CA LYS A 277 9.78 -8.62 -20.00
C LYS A 277 9.69 -10.12 -20.23
N GLN A 278 8.50 -10.63 -20.52
CA GLN A 278 8.39 -11.92 -21.18
C GLN A 278 8.76 -11.68 -22.65
N LYS A 279 10.02 -12.00 -23.00
CA LYS A 279 10.53 -12.01 -24.38
C LYS A 279 9.49 -12.71 -25.26
N ARG A 280 8.77 -11.94 -26.08
CA ARG A 280 8.07 -12.49 -27.24
C ARG A 280 9.17 -12.96 -28.18
N GLY A 281 9.40 -14.27 -28.22
CA GLY A 281 10.24 -14.89 -29.23
C GLY A 281 9.66 -14.55 -30.59
N SER A 282 10.42 -13.81 -31.38
CA SER A 282 10.27 -13.70 -32.81
C SER A 282 10.55 -15.08 -33.43
N GLY A 283 9.50 -15.89 -33.57
CA GLY A 283 9.50 -17.08 -34.41
C GLY A 283 8.78 -16.76 -35.71
N LEU A 284 9.51 -16.17 -36.66
CA LEU A 284 9.13 -16.10 -38.07
C LEU A 284 10.42 -16.30 -38.88
N THR A 285 10.74 -17.57 -39.11
CA THR A 285 11.35 -18.13 -40.32
C THR A 285 11.02 -19.61 -40.33
#